data_AF-A0A3D0HKA7-F1
#
_entry.id   AF-A0A3D0HKA7-F1
#
_cell.length_a   1.000
_cell.length_b   1.000
_cell.length_c   1.000
_cell.angle_alpha   90.00
_cell.angle_beta   90.00
_cell.angle_gamma   90.00
#
_symmetry.space_group_name_H-M   'P 1'
#
loop_
_entity.id
_entity.type
_entity.pdbx_description
1 polymer ?
#
loop_
_entity_poly.entity_id
_entity_poly.type
_entity_poly.pdbx_seq_one_letter_code
_entity_poly.pdbx_strand_id
1 'polypeptide(L)'
;MICPKCGTMLPDNAKFCGVCGQAFQQSQPHQQNGGQQYQNQQQYNQQFKQQQYNQQNYQQQSSGENASIDRRVIVNPSEKILSSMRTSPLKTFLTGGGFGKTEMFFTDKRFYAKFKDVILWRGTFDADAVIDLEHITGTVLLQSNPIILIIYAVIMFIAGIVAATVADGALIAPFWILGGILIFLFFMGRRIQLKVSYEGDSFIVPMKGCSYANADKFHKDLRNYLDKIKR
;
A
#
# COMPACT_ATOMS: atom_id res chain seq x y z
N MET A 1 -8.09 -11.90 44.23
CA MET A 1 -9.53 -11.95 43.81
C MET A 1 -9.69 -12.46 42.38
N ILE A 2 -10.83 -13.08 41.99
CA ILE A 2 -11.08 -13.53 40.60
C ILE A 2 -11.93 -12.49 39.84
N CYS A 3 -11.53 -12.16 38.60
CA CYS A 3 -12.32 -11.25 37.75
C CYS A 3 -13.68 -11.86 37.39
N PRO A 4 -14.82 -11.20 37.66
CA PRO A 4 -16.15 -11.73 37.36
C PRO A 4 -16.47 -11.82 35.87
N LYS A 5 -15.72 -11.11 35.01
CA LYS A 5 -15.98 -11.08 33.55
C LYS A 5 -15.09 -12.02 32.74
N CYS A 6 -13.88 -12.32 33.20
CA CYS A 6 -12.96 -13.17 32.45
C CYS A 6 -12.36 -14.33 33.26
N GLY A 7 -12.70 -14.47 34.53
CA GLY A 7 -12.25 -15.59 35.37
C GLY A 7 -10.76 -15.59 35.73
N THR A 8 -10.00 -14.57 35.34
CA THR A 8 -8.57 -14.48 35.66
C THR A 8 -8.34 -14.13 37.14
N MET A 9 -7.39 -14.80 37.79
CA MET A 9 -6.92 -14.42 39.13
C MET A 9 -6.16 -13.10 39.10
N LEU A 10 -6.57 -12.18 39.96
CA LEU A 10 -6.02 -10.85 40.12
C LEU A 10 -5.42 -10.69 41.53
N PRO A 11 -4.37 -9.86 41.68
CA PRO A 11 -3.85 -9.47 42.99
C PRO A 11 -4.91 -8.66 43.77
N ASP A 12 -4.89 -8.76 45.10
CA ASP A 12 -5.99 -8.32 45.98
C ASP A 12 -6.21 -6.79 46.05
N ASN A 13 -5.41 -6.00 45.32
CA ASN A 13 -5.52 -4.54 45.21
C ASN A 13 -5.67 -4.06 43.75
N ALA A 14 -6.03 -4.93 42.82
CA ALA A 14 -6.21 -4.57 41.42
C ALA A 14 -7.42 -3.63 41.22
N LYS A 15 -7.17 -2.38 40.82
CA LYS A 15 -8.21 -1.39 40.48
C LYS A 15 -8.88 -1.68 39.13
N PHE A 16 -8.24 -2.48 38.29
CA PHE A 16 -8.75 -2.91 36.99
C PHE A 16 -8.16 -4.26 36.60
N CYS A 17 -8.88 -5.01 35.78
CA CYS A 17 -8.40 -6.26 35.22
C CYS A 17 -7.42 -5.97 34.07
N GLY A 18 -6.17 -6.41 34.19
CA GLY A 18 -5.15 -6.26 33.14
C GLY A 18 -5.41 -7.07 31.87
N VAL A 19 -6.34 -8.04 31.91
CA VAL A 19 -6.67 -8.91 30.76
C VAL A 19 -7.88 -8.39 29.99
N CYS A 20 -8.98 -8.04 30.66
CA CYS A 20 -10.22 -7.62 30.00
C CYS A 20 -10.56 -6.14 30.16
N GLY A 21 -9.75 -5.37 30.90
CA GLY A 21 -9.91 -3.93 31.08
C GLY A 21 -11.04 -3.51 32.03
N GLN A 22 -11.71 -4.44 32.72
CA GLN A 22 -12.80 -4.08 33.64
C GLN A 22 -12.28 -3.38 34.89
N ALA A 23 -12.80 -2.19 35.19
CA ALA A 23 -12.51 -1.45 36.41
C ALA A 23 -13.31 -2.00 37.61
N PHE A 24 -12.65 -2.09 38.77
CA PHE A 24 -13.26 -2.46 40.05
C PHE A 24 -13.31 -1.22 40.93
N GLN A 25 -14.52 -0.75 41.26
CA GLN A 25 -14.69 0.33 42.21
C GLN A 25 -14.50 -0.22 43.63
N GLN A 26 -13.41 0.18 44.29
CA GLN A 26 -13.27 -0.06 45.73
C GLN A 26 -14.23 0.88 46.47
N SER A 27 -15.23 0.29 47.13
CA SER A 27 -15.97 0.96 48.19
C SER A 27 -15.06 1.08 49.42
N GLN A 28 -14.66 2.31 49.79
CA GLN A 28 -14.07 2.59 51.10
C GLN A 28 -15.05 3.41 51.96
N PRO A 29 -15.10 3.15 53.29
CA PRO A 29 -15.97 3.86 54.21
C PRO A 29 -15.43 5.26 54.54
N HIS A 30 -16.34 6.13 54.98
CA HIS A 30 -16.18 7.56 55.28
C HIS A 30 -15.11 7.86 56.35
N GLN A 31 -14.34 8.96 56.21
CA GLN A 31 -14.56 10.25 56.93
C GLN A 31 -13.45 11.31 56.68
N GLN A 32 -13.90 12.50 56.23
CA GLN A 32 -13.48 13.89 56.54
C GLN A 32 -11.98 14.26 56.67
N ASN A 33 -11.43 15.08 55.75
CA ASN A 33 -11.20 16.54 55.92
C ASN A 33 -10.34 17.15 54.79
N GLY A 34 -10.63 18.41 54.44
CA GLY A 34 -9.65 19.43 54.02
C GLY A 34 -8.99 19.31 52.64
N GLY A 35 -9.34 20.22 51.72
CA GLY A 35 -8.92 20.23 50.32
C GLY A 35 -7.41 20.20 50.04
N GLN A 36 -7.03 19.48 48.97
CA GLN A 36 -5.81 19.67 48.14
C GLN A 36 -5.71 18.56 47.06
N GLN A 37 -6.70 18.36 46.18
CA GLN A 37 -6.61 17.30 45.14
C GLN A 37 -7.16 17.70 43.76
N TYR A 38 -7.13 18.98 43.40
CA TYR A 38 -7.54 19.44 42.05
C TYR A 38 -6.38 19.72 41.07
N GLN A 39 -5.12 19.61 41.48
CA GLN A 39 -3.97 19.88 40.59
C GLN A 39 -3.41 18.65 39.88
N ASN A 40 -3.46 17.45 40.48
CA ASN A 40 -2.75 16.28 39.91
C ASN A 40 -3.53 15.56 38.78
N GLN A 41 -4.86 15.67 38.72
CA GLN A 41 -5.66 15.09 37.62
C GLN A 41 -5.58 15.88 36.31
N GLN A 42 -5.31 17.19 36.36
CA GLN A 42 -5.16 18.00 35.14
C GLN A 42 -3.84 17.65 34.42
N GLN A 43 -2.78 17.37 35.17
CA GLN A 43 -1.46 17.08 34.60
C GLN A 43 -1.43 15.73 33.87
N TYR A 44 -2.11 14.71 34.40
CA TYR A 44 -2.19 13.39 33.74
C TYR A 44 -3.03 13.41 32.46
N ASN A 45 -4.13 14.19 32.43
CA ASN A 45 -4.95 14.37 31.23
C ASN A 45 -4.26 15.25 30.16
N GLN A 46 -3.39 16.19 30.56
CA GLN A 46 -2.57 16.97 29.62
C GLN A 46 -1.48 16.13 28.94
N GLN A 47 -0.84 15.20 29.67
CA GLN A 47 0.14 14.29 29.09
C GLN A 47 -0.47 13.32 28.07
N PHE A 48 -1.67 12.79 28.35
CA PHE A 48 -2.40 11.95 27.39
C PHE A 48 -2.87 12.74 26.15
N LYS A 49 -3.35 13.99 26.32
CA LYS A 49 -3.68 14.85 25.19
C LYS A 49 -2.44 15.21 24.34
N GLN A 50 -1.27 15.44 24.94
CA GLN A 50 -0.04 15.70 24.17
C GLN A 50 0.46 14.47 23.40
N GLN A 51 0.32 13.25 23.95
CA GLN A 51 0.67 12.03 23.21
C GLN A 51 -0.28 11.77 22.03
N GLN A 52 -1.57 12.07 22.19
CA GLN A 52 -2.55 11.97 21.10
C GLN A 52 -2.38 13.10 20.06
N TYR A 53 -1.96 14.30 20.49
CA TYR A 53 -1.66 15.44 19.61
C TYR A 53 -0.37 15.23 18.81
N ASN A 54 0.64 14.56 19.37
CA ASN A 54 1.85 14.18 18.64
C ASN A 54 1.56 13.12 17.58
N GLN A 55 0.68 12.14 17.82
CA GLN A 55 0.25 11.21 16.76
C GLN A 55 -0.56 11.88 15.64
N GLN A 56 -1.34 12.92 15.95
CA GLN A 56 -2.11 13.67 14.94
C GLN A 56 -1.26 14.68 14.16
N ASN A 57 -0.21 15.27 14.75
CA ASN A 57 0.68 16.19 14.03
C ASN A 57 1.59 15.49 13.02
N TYR A 58 1.90 14.21 13.21
CA TYR A 58 2.54 13.42 12.15
C TYR A 58 1.61 13.13 10.96
N GLN A 59 0.32 13.44 11.03
CA GLN A 59 -0.62 13.26 9.91
C GLN A 59 -0.95 14.54 9.14
N GLN A 60 -0.52 15.73 9.59
CA GLN A 60 -0.99 17.01 9.03
C GLN A 60 0.02 17.79 8.20
N GLN A 61 1.12 17.18 7.77
CA GLN A 61 2.09 17.82 6.87
C GLN A 61 2.25 17.08 5.55
N SER A 62 1.12 16.76 4.92
CA SER A 62 1.07 16.42 3.49
C SER A 62 -0.26 16.86 2.89
N SER A 63 -0.45 18.18 2.76
CA SER A 63 -1.47 18.76 1.88
C SER A 63 -1.12 18.43 0.43
N GLY A 64 -1.71 17.35 -0.09
CA GLY A 64 -1.59 16.88 -1.47
C GLY A 64 -1.00 15.48 -1.59
N GLU A 65 -1.67 14.56 -2.31
CA GLU A 65 -1.34 13.18 -2.76
C GLU A 65 -0.71 12.18 -1.73
N ASN A 66 -0.16 12.67 -0.62
CA ASN A 66 0.71 12.03 0.37
C ASN A 66 0.02 11.83 1.74
N ALA A 67 -1.29 12.13 1.84
CA ALA A 67 -2.07 12.05 3.08
C ALA A 67 -2.50 10.61 3.47
N SER A 68 -2.20 9.61 2.63
CA SER A 68 -2.72 8.24 2.77
C SER A 68 -1.66 7.17 3.03
N ILE A 69 -0.41 7.58 3.29
CA ILE A 69 0.69 6.66 3.61
C ILE A 69 0.57 6.25 5.07
N ASP A 70 0.53 4.95 5.34
CA ASP A 70 0.58 4.45 6.71
C ASP A 70 1.97 4.72 7.30
N ARG A 71 2.08 5.79 8.08
CA ARG A 71 3.34 6.22 8.71
C ARG A 71 3.91 5.16 9.68
N ARG A 72 3.15 4.12 10.03
CA ARG A 72 3.64 2.97 10.82
C ARG A 72 4.66 2.11 10.06
N VAL A 73 4.74 2.26 8.74
CA VAL A 73 5.73 1.57 7.90
C VAL A 73 7.09 2.29 7.93
N ILE A 74 7.15 3.54 8.39
CA ILE A 74 8.41 4.30 8.46
C ILE A 74 9.19 3.83 9.68
N VAL A 75 10.40 3.31 9.45
CA VAL A 75 11.29 2.80 10.50
C VAL A 75 11.78 3.94 11.41
N ASN A 76 11.90 5.16 10.87
CA ASN A 76 12.34 6.33 11.61
C ASN A 76 11.31 7.50 11.54
N PRO A 77 10.68 7.90 12.66
CA PRO A 77 9.68 8.96 12.69
C PRO A 77 10.20 10.36 12.29
N SER A 78 11.51 10.57 12.32
CA SER A 78 12.16 11.85 11.96
C SER A 78 12.38 12.03 10.46
N GLU A 79 12.14 10.99 9.65
CA GLU A 79 12.30 11.05 8.20
C GLU A 79 11.14 11.80 7.54
N LYS A 80 11.48 12.66 6.56
CA LYS A 80 10.50 13.45 5.81
C LYS A 80 10.12 12.71 4.53
N ILE A 81 8.84 12.45 4.35
CA ILE A 81 8.31 11.86 3.12
C ILE A 81 8.37 12.91 2.01
N LEU A 82 9.00 12.57 0.89
CA LEU A 82 9.14 13.46 -0.25
C LEU A 82 8.06 13.20 -1.29
N SER A 83 7.87 11.94 -1.65
CA SER A 83 6.82 11.54 -2.59
C SER A 83 6.33 10.12 -2.29
N SER A 84 5.09 9.87 -2.65
CA SER A 84 4.44 8.58 -2.48
C SER A 84 3.56 8.21 -3.64
N MET A 85 3.43 6.91 -3.83
CA MET A 85 2.55 6.30 -4.79
C MET A 85 1.84 5.12 -4.13
N ARG A 86 0.52 5.15 -4.21
CA ARG A 86 -0.33 4.09 -3.69
C ARG A 86 -1.38 3.70 -4.72
N THR A 87 -1.59 2.41 -4.88
CA THR A 87 -2.70 1.87 -5.68
C THR A 87 -3.68 1.15 -4.78
N SER A 88 -4.96 1.49 -4.94
CA SER A 88 -6.05 0.79 -4.26
C SER A 88 -6.32 -0.53 -5.00
N PRO A 89 -6.63 -1.64 -4.29
CA PRO A 89 -7.00 -2.90 -4.91
C PRO A 89 -8.13 -2.75 -5.94
N LEU A 90 -9.10 -1.85 -5.69
CA LEU A 90 -10.18 -1.57 -6.63
C LEU A 90 -9.67 -0.96 -7.93
N LYS A 91 -8.73 -0.01 -7.84
CA LYS A 91 -8.12 0.63 -9.01
C LYS A 91 -7.25 -0.37 -9.78
N THR A 92 -6.54 -1.24 -9.07
CA THR A 92 -5.78 -2.34 -9.67
C THR A 92 -6.67 -3.35 -10.37
N PHE A 93 -7.85 -3.63 -9.83
CA PHE A 93 -8.81 -4.53 -10.44
C PHE A 93 -9.40 -3.94 -11.72
N LEU A 94 -9.89 -2.69 -11.66
CA LEU A 94 -10.51 -2.00 -12.80
C LEU A 94 -9.57 -1.81 -13.99
N THR A 95 -8.26 -1.81 -13.73
CA THR A 95 -7.22 -1.66 -14.77
C THR A 95 -6.67 -2.99 -15.28
N GLY A 96 -7.25 -4.13 -14.86
CA GLY A 96 -6.83 -5.48 -15.29
C GLY A 96 -5.59 -6.01 -14.57
N GLY A 97 -5.10 -5.32 -13.53
CA GLY A 97 -3.93 -5.71 -12.75
C GLY A 97 -4.17 -6.87 -11.76
N GLY A 98 -5.44 -7.15 -11.42
CA GLY A 98 -5.87 -8.11 -10.39
C GLY A 98 -6.19 -7.42 -9.06
N PHE A 99 -6.14 -8.15 -7.94
CA PHE A 99 -6.40 -7.62 -6.59
C PHE A 99 -5.14 -7.13 -5.86
N GLY A 100 -4.07 -6.84 -6.62
CA GLY A 100 -2.80 -6.42 -6.06
C GLY A 100 -2.86 -5.02 -5.45
N LYS A 101 -2.10 -4.81 -4.38
CA LYS A 101 -1.90 -3.53 -3.71
C LYS A 101 -0.42 -3.18 -3.79
N THR A 102 -0.11 -2.02 -4.38
CA THR A 102 1.26 -1.49 -4.42
C THR A 102 1.31 -0.19 -3.63
N GLU A 103 2.22 -0.13 -2.66
CA GLU A 103 2.52 1.03 -1.82
C GLU A 103 4.01 1.33 -1.91
N MET A 104 4.36 2.49 -2.44
CA MET A 104 5.73 2.91 -2.61
C MET A 104 5.86 4.34 -2.11
N PHE A 105 6.90 4.65 -1.36
CA PHE A 105 7.20 6.02 -0.96
C PHE A 105 8.69 6.13 -0.67
N PHE A 106 9.21 7.33 -0.79
CA PHE A 106 10.59 7.59 -0.38
C PHE A 106 10.66 8.79 0.56
N THR A 107 11.58 8.66 1.52
CA THR A 107 11.93 9.69 2.47
C THR A 107 13.20 10.40 2.03
N ASP A 108 13.77 11.19 2.93
CA ASP A 108 15.10 11.79 2.78
C ASP A 108 16.24 10.77 2.88
N LYS A 109 15.99 9.56 3.40
CA LYS A 109 17.03 8.55 3.63
C LYS A 109 16.77 7.25 2.89
N ARG A 110 15.51 6.81 2.83
CA ARG A 110 15.14 5.46 2.41
C ARG A 110 14.02 5.44 1.40
N PHE A 111 14.09 4.48 0.51
CA PHE A 111 13.04 4.06 -0.37
C PHE A 111 12.31 2.86 0.23
N TYR A 112 10.99 2.99 0.38
CA TYR A 112 10.10 1.96 0.91
C TYR A 112 9.18 1.47 -0.21
N ALA A 113 9.16 0.16 -0.44
CA ALA A 113 8.25 -0.48 -1.38
C ALA A 113 7.62 -1.72 -0.76
N LYS A 114 6.29 -1.71 -0.68
CA LYS A 114 5.45 -2.82 -0.26
C LYS A 114 4.52 -3.18 -1.39
N PHE A 115 4.53 -4.44 -1.79
CA PHE A 115 3.52 -4.93 -2.73
C PHE A 115 3.00 -6.29 -2.33
N LYS A 116 1.69 -6.40 -2.45
CA LYS A 116 0.95 -7.65 -2.34
C LYS A 116 0.32 -7.91 -3.68
N ASP A 117 0.64 -9.04 -4.28
CA ASP A 117 0.03 -9.49 -5.51
C ASP A 117 -0.73 -10.79 -5.26
N VAL A 118 -1.95 -10.86 -5.79
CA VAL A 118 -2.78 -12.07 -5.74
C VAL A 118 -3.00 -12.49 -7.18
N ILE A 119 -2.26 -13.50 -7.60
CA ILE A 119 -2.37 -14.05 -8.95
C ILE A 119 -3.24 -15.29 -8.86
N LEU A 120 -4.45 -15.23 -9.42
CA LEU A 120 -5.24 -16.43 -9.71
C LEU A 120 -4.31 -17.40 -10.45
N TRP A 121 -4.11 -18.61 -9.91
CA TRP A 121 -3.19 -19.68 -10.37
C TRP A 121 -1.77 -19.71 -9.81
N ARG A 122 -1.16 -18.60 -9.37
CA ARG A 122 0.25 -18.58 -8.92
C ARG A 122 0.46 -18.28 -7.43
N GLY A 123 -0.62 -18.08 -6.69
CA GLY A 123 -0.61 -17.81 -5.26
C GLY A 123 -0.51 -16.32 -4.92
N THR A 124 -0.19 -16.04 -3.65
CA THR A 124 0.02 -14.69 -3.13
C THR A 124 1.51 -14.37 -3.09
N PHE A 125 1.90 -13.22 -3.65
CA PHE A 125 3.27 -12.72 -3.60
C PHE A 125 3.29 -11.47 -2.74
N ASP A 126 3.88 -11.57 -1.54
CA ASP A 126 4.05 -10.45 -0.62
C ASP A 126 5.54 -10.11 -0.56
N ALA A 127 5.90 -8.86 -0.86
CA ALA A 127 7.28 -8.39 -0.77
C ALA A 127 7.33 -7.01 -0.12
N ASP A 128 8.25 -6.88 0.84
CA ASP A 128 8.57 -5.65 1.56
C ASP A 128 10.05 -5.34 1.33
N ALA A 129 10.35 -4.19 0.74
CA ALA A 129 11.70 -3.72 0.44
C ALA A 129 11.93 -2.34 1.07
N VAL A 130 13.06 -2.19 1.76
CA VAL A 130 13.54 -0.95 2.34
C VAL A 130 15.00 -0.79 1.94
N ILE A 131 15.32 0.28 1.23
CA ILE A 131 16.66 0.50 0.66
C ILE A 131 17.09 1.93 0.93
N ASP A 132 18.30 2.14 1.43
CA ASP A 132 18.86 3.48 1.60
C ASP A 132 19.14 4.13 0.23
N LEU A 133 18.77 5.40 0.08
CA LEU A 133 18.83 6.14 -1.19
C LEU A 133 20.27 6.36 -1.68
N GLU A 134 21.24 6.36 -0.77
CA GLU A 134 22.66 6.50 -1.09
C GLU A 134 23.22 5.33 -1.92
N HIS A 135 22.75 4.11 -1.66
CA HIS A 135 23.20 2.88 -2.32
C HIS A 135 22.48 2.59 -3.64
N ILE A 136 21.48 3.40 -4.01
CA ILE A 136 20.76 3.21 -5.28
C ILE A 136 21.66 3.65 -6.42
N THR A 137 22.19 2.71 -7.18
CA THR A 137 23.06 2.98 -8.34
C THR A 137 22.26 3.50 -9.54
N GLY A 138 21.02 3.03 -9.73
CA GLY A 138 20.15 3.49 -10.81
C GLY A 138 18.69 3.02 -10.71
N THR A 139 17.80 3.68 -11.47
CA THR A 139 16.37 3.35 -11.52
C THR A 139 15.88 3.32 -12.98
N VAL A 140 15.09 2.31 -13.33
CA VAL A 140 14.55 2.12 -14.69
C VAL A 140 13.05 1.81 -14.61
N LEU A 141 12.24 2.51 -15.40
CA LEU A 141 10.82 2.20 -15.57
C LEU A 141 10.65 1.31 -16.80
N LEU A 142 10.16 0.09 -16.60
CA LEU A 142 9.87 -0.86 -17.67
C LEU A 142 8.36 -0.93 -17.91
N GLN A 143 7.97 -0.84 -19.17
CA GLN A 143 6.60 -1.08 -19.61
C GLN A 143 6.58 -2.33 -20.48
N SER A 144 5.96 -3.40 -19.96
CA SER A 144 5.79 -4.66 -20.67
C SER A 144 4.37 -4.75 -21.21
N ASN A 145 4.24 -4.63 -22.53
CA ASN A 145 2.97 -4.79 -23.24
C ASN A 145 3.05 -6.05 -24.13
N PRO A 146 2.14 -7.03 -24.00
CA PRO A 146 2.15 -8.24 -24.83
C PRO A 146 1.57 -7.95 -26.22
N ILE A 147 2.32 -7.19 -27.04
CA ILE A 147 1.90 -6.73 -28.38
C ILE A 147 1.52 -7.91 -29.29
N ILE A 148 2.14 -9.07 -29.10
CA ILE A 148 1.85 -10.28 -29.88
C ILE A 148 0.37 -10.70 -29.82
N LEU A 149 -0.32 -10.44 -28.71
CA LEU A 149 -1.76 -10.74 -28.57
C LEU A 149 -2.61 -9.83 -29.45
N ILE A 150 -2.23 -8.57 -29.65
CA ILE A 150 -2.91 -7.68 -30.61
C ILE A 150 -2.71 -8.22 -32.02
N ILE A 151 -1.50 -8.64 -32.37
CA ILE A 151 -1.21 -9.15 -33.71
C ILE A 151 -2.11 -10.36 -34.01
N TYR A 152 -2.20 -11.33 -33.09
CA TYR A 152 -3.11 -12.46 -33.25
C TYR A 152 -4.59 -12.06 -33.28
N ALA A 153 -5.01 -11.08 -32.46
CA ALA A 153 -6.38 -10.58 -32.49
C ALA A 153 -6.73 -9.96 -33.85
N VAL A 154 -5.82 -9.19 -34.45
CA VAL A 154 -5.99 -8.58 -35.77
C VAL A 154 -6.08 -9.66 -36.85
N ILE A 155 -5.22 -10.68 -36.80
CA ILE A 155 -5.27 -11.81 -37.74
C ILE A 155 -6.61 -12.54 -37.66
N MET A 156 -7.13 -12.80 -36.45
CA MET A 156 -8.43 -13.44 -36.26
C MET A 156 -9.59 -12.60 -36.80
N PHE A 157 -9.51 -11.28 -36.65
CA PHE A 157 -10.50 -10.36 -37.20
C PHE A 157 -10.51 -10.37 -38.74
N ILE A 158 -9.31 -10.33 -39.36
CA ILE A 158 -9.17 -10.41 -40.82
C ILE A 158 -9.70 -11.76 -41.34
N ALA A 159 -9.33 -12.86 -40.68
CA ALA A 159 -9.83 -14.19 -41.01
C ALA A 159 -11.36 -14.27 -40.89
N GLY A 160 -11.95 -13.66 -39.86
CA GLY A 160 -13.40 -13.55 -39.69
C GLY A 160 -14.08 -12.76 -40.80
N ILE A 161 -13.47 -11.68 -41.27
CA ILE A 161 -14.00 -10.88 -42.41
C ILE A 161 -13.96 -11.70 -43.71
N VAL A 162 -12.86 -12.41 -43.98
CA VAL A 162 -12.75 -13.25 -45.18
C VAL A 162 -13.76 -14.42 -45.10
N ALA A 163 -13.86 -15.07 -43.96
CA ALA A 163 -14.83 -16.13 -43.72
C ALA A 163 -16.27 -15.64 -43.93
N ALA A 164 -16.57 -14.38 -43.60
CA ALA A 164 -17.89 -13.80 -43.82
C ALA A 164 -18.31 -13.68 -45.30
N THR A 165 -17.36 -13.74 -46.22
CA THR A 165 -17.65 -13.73 -47.66
C THR A 165 -17.98 -15.11 -48.23
N VAL A 166 -17.67 -16.19 -47.50
CA VAL A 166 -17.72 -17.57 -48.03
C VAL A 166 -18.48 -18.55 -47.13
N ALA A 167 -18.76 -18.22 -45.88
CA ALA A 167 -19.31 -19.14 -44.89
C ALA A 167 -20.55 -18.58 -44.20
N ASP A 168 -21.43 -19.48 -43.73
CA ASP A 168 -22.59 -19.13 -42.93
C ASP A 168 -22.19 -18.44 -41.61
N GLY A 169 -23.07 -17.56 -41.13
CA GLY A 169 -22.90 -16.77 -39.91
C GLY A 169 -22.41 -17.54 -38.67
N ALA A 170 -22.80 -18.81 -38.56
CA ALA A 170 -22.42 -19.69 -37.45
C ALA A 170 -20.91 -19.99 -37.39
N LEU A 171 -20.23 -20.02 -38.53
CA LEU A 171 -18.79 -20.29 -38.60
C LEU A 171 -17.94 -19.03 -38.37
N ILE A 172 -18.55 -17.86 -38.48
CA ILE A 172 -17.90 -16.56 -38.33
C ILE A 172 -17.81 -16.16 -36.84
N ALA A 173 -18.88 -16.38 -36.08
CA ALA A 173 -18.99 -16.05 -34.65
C ALA A 173 -17.75 -16.43 -33.79
N PRO A 174 -17.15 -17.63 -33.90
CA PRO A 174 -15.98 -17.99 -33.08
C PRO A 174 -14.76 -17.11 -33.35
N PHE A 175 -14.55 -16.60 -34.57
CA PHE A 175 -13.41 -15.72 -34.88
C PHE A 175 -13.49 -14.39 -34.14
N TRP A 176 -14.67 -13.79 -34.05
CA TRP A 176 -14.90 -12.54 -33.32
C TRP A 176 -14.82 -12.72 -31.82
N ILE A 177 -15.35 -13.84 -31.30
CA ILE A 177 -15.26 -14.17 -29.87
C ILE A 177 -13.80 -14.37 -29.47
N LEU A 178 -13.03 -15.18 -30.21
CA LEU A 178 -11.61 -15.40 -29.94
C LEU A 178 -10.79 -14.11 -30.09
N GLY A 179 -11.05 -13.31 -31.12
CA GLY A 179 -10.41 -11.99 -31.29
C GLY A 179 -10.69 -11.05 -30.12
N GLY A 180 -11.95 -10.99 -29.66
CA GLY A 180 -12.35 -10.21 -28.48
C GLY A 180 -11.67 -10.69 -27.20
N ILE A 181 -11.59 -12.01 -26.98
CA ILE A 181 -10.90 -12.60 -25.84
C ILE A 181 -9.40 -12.24 -25.88
N LEU A 182 -8.74 -12.31 -27.03
CA LEU A 182 -7.33 -11.95 -27.16
C LEU A 182 -7.07 -10.47 -26.85
N ILE A 183 -7.97 -9.56 -27.27
CA ILE A 183 -7.91 -8.14 -26.92
C ILE A 183 -8.08 -7.95 -25.41
N PHE A 184 -9.05 -8.65 -24.81
CA PHE A 184 -9.27 -8.61 -23.37
C PHE A 184 -8.04 -9.11 -22.59
N LEU A 185 -7.46 -10.24 -23.01
CA LEU A 185 -6.22 -10.77 -22.42
C LEU A 185 -5.03 -9.82 -22.62
N PHE A 186 -4.96 -9.12 -23.74
CA PHE A 186 -3.95 -8.08 -23.96
C PHE A 186 -4.06 -6.96 -22.92
N PHE A 187 -5.28 -6.47 -22.63
CA PHE A 187 -5.48 -5.47 -21.59
C PHE A 187 -5.06 -5.97 -20.20
N MET A 188 -5.39 -7.22 -19.86
CA MET A 188 -4.96 -7.83 -18.59
C MET A 188 -3.45 -8.09 -18.51
N GLY A 189 -2.80 -8.31 -19.65
CA GLY A 189 -1.38 -8.65 -19.74
C GLY A 189 -0.45 -7.44 -19.70
N ARG A 190 -0.96 -6.21 -19.77
CA ARG A 190 -0.15 -4.99 -19.61
C ARG A 190 0.41 -4.90 -18.19
N ARG A 191 1.72 -4.76 -18.06
CA ARG A 191 2.42 -4.63 -16.77
C ARG A 191 3.38 -3.45 -16.81
N ILE A 192 3.37 -2.65 -15.76
CA ILE A 192 4.37 -1.59 -15.52
C ILE A 192 5.21 -2.04 -14.32
N GLN A 193 6.53 -1.92 -14.43
CA GLN A 193 7.47 -2.36 -13.41
C GLN A 193 8.54 -1.29 -13.20
N LEU A 194 8.84 -0.95 -11.94
CA LEU A 194 9.98 -0.12 -11.59
C LEU A 194 11.13 -1.00 -11.14
N LYS A 195 12.24 -0.97 -11.87
CA LYS A 195 13.48 -1.64 -11.49
C LYS A 195 14.37 -0.65 -10.75
N VAL A 196 14.71 -0.98 -9.51
CA VAL A 196 15.66 -0.24 -8.68
C VAL A 196 16.92 -1.08 -8.57
N SER A 197 18.06 -0.54 -9.01
CA SER A 197 19.35 -1.22 -8.95
C SER A 197 20.18 -0.67 -7.79
N TYR A 198 20.78 -1.58 -7.03
CA TYR A 198 21.72 -1.29 -5.95
C TYR A 198 23.03 -2.06 -6.20
N GLU A 199 24.01 -1.89 -5.33
CA GLU A 199 25.37 -2.44 -5.48
C GLU A 199 25.37 -3.97 -5.71
N GLY A 200 25.38 -4.37 -6.98
CA GLY A 200 25.49 -5.77 -7.43
C GLY A 200 24.16 -6.49 -7.71
N ASP A 201 23.00 -5.90 -7.41
CA ASP A 201 21.70 -6.56 -7.60
C ASP A 201 20.57 -5.55 -7.87
N SER A 202 19.40 -6.03 -8.29
CA SER A 202 18.27 -5.18 -8.65
C SER A 202 16.95 -5.78 -8.22
N PHE A 203 16.11 -4.93 -7.63
CA PHE A 203 14.77 -5.29 -7.22
C PHE A 203 13.74 -4.72 -8.21
N ILE A 204 12.75 -5.53 -8.58
CA ILE A 204 11.69 -5.14 -9.50
C ILE A 204 10.39 -5.00 -8.71
N VAL A 205 9.85 -3.79 -8.69
CA VAL A 205 8.57 -3.48 -8.06
C VAL A 205 7.48 -3.43 -9.13
N PRO A 206 6.52 -4.36 -9.14
CA PRO A 206 5.39 -4.30 -10.04
C PRO A 206 4.46 -3.15 -9.62
N MET A 207 4.26 -2.20 -10.53
CA MET A 207 3.38 -1.05 -10.33
C MET A 207 2.01 -1.40 -10.94
N LYS A 208 1.23 -2.21 -10.23
CA LYS A 208 -0.09 -2.63 -10.69
C LYS A 208 -1.13 -1.56 -10.37
N GLY A 209 -1.99 -1.25 -11.32
CA GLY A 209 -3.10 -0.31 -11.13
C GLY A 209 -2.74 1.17 -11.18
N CYS A 210 -1.50 1.50 -11.54
CA CYS A 210 -1.10 2.87 -11.83
C CYS A 210 -1.16 3.14 -13.34
N SER A 211 -1.46 4.39 -13.70
CA SER A 211 -1.23 4.88 -15.06
C SER A 211 0.27 5.09 -15.24
N TYR A 212 0.75 4.89 -16.47
CA TYR A 212 2.15 5.16 -16.84
C TYR A 212 2.55 6.61 -16.51
N ALA A 213 1.67 7.58 -16.72
CA ALA A 213 1.96 8.98 -16.41
C ALA A 213 2.25 9.23 -14.91
N ASN A 214 1.50 8.58 -14.02
CA ASN A 214 1.74 8.70 -12.58
C ASN A 214 3.03 7.98 -12.18
N ALA A 215 3.28 6.80 -12.77
CA ALA A 215 4.51 6.04 -12.57
C ALA A 215 5.75 6.84 -13.00
N ASP A 216 5.68 7.48 -14.16
CA ASP A 216 6.71 8.35 -14.72
C ASP A 216 6.95 9.59 -13.86
N LYS A 217 5.88 10.25 -13.38
CA LYS A 217 6.01 11.40 -12.46
C LYS A 217 6.75 11.02 -11.18
N PHE A 218 6.35 9.93 -10.53
CA PHE A 218 7.04 9.43 -9.34
C PHE A 218 8.49 9.01 -9.62
N HIS A 219 8.74 8.37 -10.76
CA HIS A 219 10.09 7.99 -11.16
C HIS A 219 10.99 9.20 -11.38
N LYS A 220 10.47 10.25 -12.03
CA LYS A 220 11.17 11.53 -12.20
C LYS A 220 11.46 12.21 -10.87
N ASP A 221 10.50 12.25 -9.95
CA ASP A 221 10.70 12.80 -8.61
C ASP A 221 11.81 12.06 -7.84
N LEU A 222 11.80 10.72 -7.90
CA LEU A 222 12.84 9.89 -7.28
C LEU A 222 14.21 10.15 -7.91
N ARG A 223 14.28 10.20 -9.24
CA ARG A 223 15.53 10.46 -9.97
C ARG A 223 16.12 11.83 -9.64
N ASN A 224 15.28 12.86 -9.68
CA ASN A 224 15.69 14.23 -9.32
C ASN A 224 16.20 14.32 -7.88
N TYR A 225 15.66 13.50 -6.97
CA TYR A 225 16.13 13.44 -5.60
C TYR A 225 17.48 12.73 -5.47
N LEU A 226 17.66 11.59 -6.15
CA LEU A 226 18.93 10.86 -6.20
C LEU A 226 20.06 11.73 -6.80
N ASP A 227 19.76 12.50 -7.86
CA ASP A 227 20.71 13.41 -8.48
C ASP A 227 21.13 14.56 -7.52
N LYS A 228 20.28 14.93 -6.54
CA LYS A 228 20.63 15.93 -5.52
C LYS A 228 21.53 15.38 -4.42
N ILE A 229 21.38 14.10 -4.05
CA ILE A 229 22.18 13.48 -2.99
C ILE A 229 23.58 13.12 -3.48
N LYS A 230 23.69 12.69 -4.75
CA LYS A 230 24.95 12.23 -5.35
C LYS A 230 25.84 13.36 -5.89
N ARG A 231 25.39 14.60 -5.82
CA ARG A 231 26.10 15.78 -6.31
C ARG A 231 26.81 16.48 -5.16
#